data_AF-A0A7Y6Z5W6-F1
#
_entry.id   AF-A0A7Y6Z5W6-F1
#
_cell.length_a   1.000
_cell.length_b   1.000
_cell.length_c   1.000
_cell.angle_alpha   90.00
_cell.angle_beta   90.00
_cell.angle_gamma   90.00
#
_symmetry.space_group_name_H-M   'P 1'
#
loop_
_entity.id
_entity.type
_entity.pdbx_description
1 polymer ?
#
loop_
_entity_poly.entity_id
_entity_poly.type
_entity_poly.pdbx_seq_one_letter_code
_entity_poly.pdbx_strand_id
1 'polypeptide(L)'
;MFKQSLRLLPIGLLSGCAMLSPGEAQPEPEPATCELLADHGELRLAVQDARANWGLPPQLALALLEPPLGRDKRRHVLPYGNAWDEYRIATGNWSAETSDLDDAVDFLGWNAERNRKLLNLKWSQTEAFYLAYRLGPGAYNQGVHKGIWLEQEAVRVAERADGYATDLTQCPELVQPNTWEWQRLWRWF
;
A
#
# COMPACT_ATOMS: atom_id res chain seq x y z
N MET A 1 -3.58 3.74 85.13
CA MET A 1 -3.77 2.29 84.83
C MET A 1 -5.06 2.14 84.05
N PHE A 2 -5.02 1.79 82.76
CA PHE A 2 -5.85 0.77 82.11
C PHE A 2 -5.48 0.73 80.62
N LYS A 3 -5.28 -0.50 80.13
CA LYS A 3 -4.52 -0.88 78.94
C LYS A 3 -5.30 -0.65 77.65
N GLN A 4 -4.65 -0.08 76.63
CA GLN A 4 -5.13 -0.14 75.24
C GLN A 4 -5.16 -1.59 74.77
N SER A 5 -6.33 -2.06 74.31
CA SER A 5 -6.51 -3.38 73.72
C SER A 5 -6.42 -3.25 72.20
N LEU A 6 -5.29 -3.68 71.64
CA LEU A 6 -5.07 -3.77 70.19
C LEU A 6 -5.92 -4.93 69.64
N ARG A 7 -6.94 -4.63 68.83
CA ARG A 7 -7.71 -5.65 68.10
C ARG A 7 -7.05 -5.88 66.74
N LEU A 8 -6.42 -7.05 66.58
CA LEU A 8 -5.89 -7.53 65.30
C LEU A 8 -7.05 -7.96 64.40
N LEU A 9 -7.12 -7.37 63.21
CA LEU A 9 -8.00 -7.81 62.11
C LEU A 9 -7.30 -8.95 61.34
N PRO A 10 -7.97 -10.07 61.05
CA PRO A 10 -7.38 -11.12 60.23
C PRO A 10 -7.39 -10.68 58.76
N ILE A 11 -6.21 -10.52 58.18
CA ILE A 11 -6.04 -10.38 56.73
C ILE A 11 -6.25 -11.76 56.12
N GLY A 12 -7.47 -11.99 55.61
CA GLY A 12 -7.77 -13.16 54.79
C GLY A 12 -7.10 -13.02 53.43
N LEU A 13 -6.03 -13.79 53.22
CA LEU A 13 -5.41 -14.00 51.91
C LEU A 13 -6.37 -14.84 51.05
N LEU A 14 -7.21 -14.18 50.25
CA LEU A 14 -7.90 -14.82 49.13
C LEU A 14 -6.86 -15.10 48.04
N SER A 15 -6.22 -16.26 48.14
CA SER A 15 -5.44 -16.86 47.06
C SER A 15 -6.40 -17.28 45.95
N GLY A 16 -6.75 -16.34 45.06
CA GLY A 16 -7.43 -16.65 43.82
C GLY A 16 -6.47 -17.40 42.89
N CYS A 17 -6.66 -18.71 42.76
CA CYS A 17 -6.09 -19.45 41.64
C CYS A 17 -6.76 -18.94 40.36
N ALA A 18 -6.08 -18.09 39.59
CA ALA A 18 -6.47 -17.83 38.22
C ALA A 18 -6.36 -19.17 37.46
N MET A 19 -7.50 -19.78 37.16
CA MET A 19 -7.56 -20.90 36.24
C MET A 19 -7.22 -20.36 34.85
N LEU A 20 -5.97 -20.52 34.44
CA LEU A 20 -5.54 -20.34 33.06
C LEU A 20 -6.33 -21.33 32.20
N SER A 21 -7.23 -20.79 31.39
CA SER A 21 -8.00 -21.56 30.42
C SER A 21 -7.04 -22.07 29.33
N PRO A 22 -6.87 -23.38 29.12
CA PRO A 22 -6.07 -23.88 28.03
C PRO A 22 -6.90 -23.75 26.75
N GLY A 23 -6.83 -22.59 26.08
CA GLY A 23 -7.63 -22.37 24.88
C GLY A 23 -7.66 -20.97 24.29
N GLU A 24 -7.04 -19.95 24.89
CA GLU A 24 -6.85 -18.68 24.19
C GLU A 24 -5.66 -18.82 23.23
N ALA A 25 -5.98 -19.13 21.97
CA ALA A 25 -5.06 -18.92 20.86
C ALA A 25 -4.57 -17.47 20.93
N GLN A 26 -3.26 -17.27 21.05
CA GLN A 26 -2.69 -15.93 20.91
C GLN A 26 -3.06 -15.42 19.51
N PRO A 27 -3.50 -14.15 19.36
CA PRO A 27 -3.74 -13.60 18.04
C PRO A 27 -2.45 -13.74 17.22
N GLU A 28 -2.56 -14.33 16.02
CA GLU A 28 -1.42 -14.37 15.11
C GLU A 28 -0.95 -12.94 14.83
N PRO A 29 0.36 -12.70 14.72
CA PRO A 29 0.85 -11.36 14.40
C PRO A 29 0.28 -10.92 13.05
N GLU A 30 -0.23 -9.70 13.00
CA GLU A 30 -0.72 -9.08 11.76
C GLU A 30 0.35 -9.14 10.66
N PRO A 31 -0.03 -9.31 9.38
CA PRO A 31 0.94 -9.26 8.31
C PRO A 31 1.69 -7.93 8.28
N ALA A 32 2.99 -7.95 8.00
CA ALA A 32 3.83 -6.75 7.97
C ALA A 32 3.30 -5.67 6.99
N THR A 33 2.61 -6.07 5.93
CA THR A 33 1.95 -5.14 4.99
C THR A 33 0.77 -4.41 5.63
N CYS A 34 0.01 -5.07 6.49
CA CYS A 34 -1.10 -4.45 7.22
C CYS A 34 -0.56 -3.45 8.26
N GLU A 35 0.49 -3.83 8.99
CA GLU A 35 1.20 -2.93 9.91
C GLU A 35 1.73 -1.70 9.19
N LEU A 36 2.41 -1.89 8.03
CA LEU A 36 2.90 -0.79 7.20
C LEU A 36 1.79 0.20 6.83
N LEU A 37 0.63 -0.27 6.37
CA LEU A 37 -0.47 0.61 5.98
C LEU A 37 -1.20 1.24 7.18
N ALA A 38 -1.24 0.57 8.32
CA ALA A 38 -1.77 1.13 9.56
C ALA A 38 -0.90 2.30 10.04
N ASP A 39 0.42 2.13 10.01
CA ASP A 39 1.38 3.11 10.51
C ASP A 39 1.65 4.26 9.52
N HIS A 40 1.59 3.99 8.21
CA HIS A 40 1.84 4.97 7.16
C HIS A 40 0.53 5.50 6.55
N GLY A 41 -0.15 6.40 7.27
CA GLY A 41 -1.43 6.98 6.84
C GLY A 41 -1.40 7.64 5.46
N GLU A 42 -0.29 8.31 5.10
CA GLU A 42 -0.10 8.92 3.77
C GLU A 42 -0.09 7.86 2.65
N LEU A 43 0.67 6.77 2.82
CA LEU A 43 0.69 5.64 1.89
C LEU A 43 -0.68 5.01 1.75
N ARG A 44 -1.37 4.80 2.88
CA ARG A 44 -2.69 4.18 2.91
C ARG A 44 -3.72 5.00 2.14
N LEU A 45 -3.77 6.31 2.36
CA LEU A 45 -4.68 7.21 1.64
C LEU A 45 -4.36 7.22 0.14
N ALA A 46 -3.09 7.35 -0.23
CA ALA A 46 -2.66 7.35 -1.63
C ALA A 46 -3.06 6.06 -2.36
N VAL A 47 -2.91 4.89 -1.71
CA VAL A 47 -3.34 3.60 -2.27
C VAL A 47 -4.86 3.51 -2.41
N GLN A 48 -5.62 3.98 -1.42
CA GLN A 48 -7.09 4.01 -1.48
C GLN A 48 -7.59 4.92 -2.61
N ASP A 49 -6.99 6.09 -2.77
CA ASP A 49 -7.37 7.09 -3.77
C ASP A 49 -6.99 6.65 -5.17
N ALA A 50 -5.81 6.08 -5.40
CA ALA A 50 -5.46 5.53 -6.71
C ALA A 50 -6.35 4.35 -7.11
N ARG A 51 -6.76 3.51 -6.15
CA ARG A 51 -7.76 2.47 -6.40
C ARG A 51 -9.11 3.07 -6.79
N ALA A 52 -9.55 4.12 -6.11
CA ALA A 52 -10.82 4.78 -6.39
C ALA A 52 -10.83 5.51 -7.74
N ASN A 53 -9.77 6.26 -8.04
CA ASN A 53 -9.65 7.11 -9.22
C ASN A 53 -9.38 6.30 -10.49
N TRP A 54 -8.53 5.27 -10.41
CA TRP A 54 -7.97 4.57 -11.58
C TRP A 54 -8.31 3.08 -11.63
N GLY A 55 -8.87 2.52 -10.56
CA GLY A 55 -9.08 1.08 -10.42
C GLY A 55 -7.78 0.30 -10.18
N LEU A 56 -6.70 0.98 -9.77
CA LEU A 56 -5.41 0.36 -9.51
C LEU A 56 -5.52 -0.64 -8.34
N PRO A 57 -5.18 -1.92 -8.53
CA PRO A 57 -5.15 -2.88 -7.43
C PRO A 57 -4.11 -2.47 -6.38
N PRO A 58 -4.45 -2.44 -5.08
CA PRO A 58 -3.53 -2.01 -4.02
C PRO A 58 -2.19 -2.75 -4.03
N GLN A 59 -2.21 -4.06 -4.25
CA GLN A 59 -1.01 -4.87 -4.34
C GLN A 59 -0.10 -4.48 -5.51
N LEU A 60 -0.67 -4.02 -6.63
CA LEU A 60 0.08 -3.54 -7.77
C LEU A 60 0.70 -2.17 -7.47
N ALA A 61 -0.04 -1.29 -6.78
CA ALA A 61 0.49 -0.01 -6.31
C ALA A 61 1.72 -0.20 -5.42
N LEU A 62 1.60 -1.04 -4.39
CA LEU A 62 2.67 -1.33 -3.44
C LEU A 62 3.89 -1.98 -4.11
N ALA A 63 3.66 -2.88 -5.08
CA ALA A 63 4.75 -3.58 -5.75
C ALA A 63 5.56 -2.70 -6.70
N LEU A 64 4.95 -1.66 -7.28
CA LEU A 64 5.58 -0.75 -8.24
C LEU A 64 6.29 0.45 -7.61
N LEU A 65 6.04 0.73 -6.32
CA LEU A 65 6.70 1.82 -5.60
C LEU A 65 8.19 1.52 -5.40
N GLU A 66 9.00 2.57 -5.52
CA GLU A 66 10.44 2.52 -5.28
C GLU A 66 10.73 2.80 -3.79
N PRO A 67 11.28 1.82 -3.04
CA PRO A 67 11.62 2.01 -1.64
C PRO A 67 12.92 2.82 -1.47
N PRO A 68 13.18 3.35 -0.27
CA PRO A 68 12.27 3.39 0.88
C PRO A 68 11.16 4.43 0.70
N LEU A 69 10.05 4.25 1.41
CA LEU A 69 8.88 5.14 1.34
C LEU A 69 9.02 6.25 2.40
N GLY A 70 8.71 7.51 2.05
CA GLY A 70 8.82 8.65 2.96
C GLY A 70 9.57 9.88 2.41
N ARG A 71 9.51 10.99 3.17
CA ARG A 71 9.89 12.35 2.74
C ARG A 71 11.40 12.62 2.62
N ASP A 72 12.25 11.71 3.08
CA ASP A 72 13.71 11.85 3.03
C ASP A 72 14.30 11.33 1.70
N LYS A 73 13.47 10.97 0.71
CA LYS A 73 13.92 10.39 -0.57
C LYS A 73 13.76 11.31 -1.76
N ARG A 74 14.56 10.97 -2.78
CA ARG A 74 14.64 11.72 -4.02
C ARG A 74 13.43 11.48 -4.94
N ARG A 75 12.87 10.26 -5.01
CA ARG A 75 11.69 9.86 -5.82
C ARG A 75 11.08 8.52 -5.35
N HIS A 76 9.76 8.35 -5.44
CA HIS A 76 9.00 7.10 -5.22
C HIS A 76 8.62 6.38 -6.52
N VAL A 77 8.76 7.06 -7.66
CA VAL A 77 8.56 6.51 -9.00
C VAL A 77 9.67 6.95 -9.95
N LEU A 78 9.89 6.15 -11.00
CA LEU A 78 10.84 6.37 -12.07
C LEU A 78 10.12 6.31 -13.44
N PRO A 79 9.36 7.35 -13.79
CA PRO A 79 8.63 7.44 -15.06
C PRO A 79 9.56 7.27 -16.26
N TYR A 80 9.13 6.51 -17.26
CA TYR A 80 9.85 6.38 -18.53
C TYR A 80 9.57 7.56 -19.47
N GLY A 81 10.62 8.12 -20.07
CA GLY A 81 10.51 9.21 -21.05
C GLY A 81 9.78 10.43 -20.49
N ASN A 82 8.76 10.89 -21.21
CA ASN A 82 7.91 12.03 -20.86
C ASN A 82 6.65 11.64 -20.06
N ALA A 83 6.52 10.39 -19.60
CA ALA A 83 5.29 9.90 -18.97
C ALA A 83 4.84 10.74 -17.76
N TRP A 84 5.79 11.32 -17.01
CA TRP A 84 5.49 12.21 -15.89
C TRP A 84 4.82 13.51 -16.34
N ASP A 85 5.34 14.13 -17.39
CA ASP A 85 4.76 15.38 -17.92
C ASP A 85 3.42 15.10 -18.60
N GLU A 86 3.28 13.97 -19.29
CA GLU A 86 1.98 13.51 -19.82
C GLU A 86 0.94 13.35 -18.71
N TYR A 87 1.33 12.78 -17.57
CA TYR A 87 0.49 12.65 -16.39
C TYR A 87 0.06 14.03 -15.87
N ARG A 88 1.02 14.93 -15.60
CA ARG A 88 0.74 16.28 -15.08
C ARG A 88 -0.21 17.06 -15.98
N ILE A 89 -0.04 16.95 -17.30
CA ILE A 89 -0.94 17.54 -18.29
C ILE A 89 -2.33 16.89 -18.24
N ALA A 90 -2.38 15.55 -18.21
CA ALA A 90 -3.63 14.81 -18.29
C ALA A 90 -4.50 14.95 -17.03
N THR A 91 -3.88 15.09 -15.86
CA THR A 91 -4.58 15.26 -14.57
C THR A 91 -4.74 16.73 -14.18
N GLY A 92 -4.03 17.65 -14.83
CA GLY A 92 -3.96 19.07 -14.46
C GLY A 92 -3.11 19.33 -13.21
N ASN A 93 -2.44 18.31 -12.67
CA ASN A 93 -1.61 18.42 -11.47
C ASN A 93 -0.21 18.94 -11.83
N TRP A 94 -0.10 20.23 -12.09
CA TRP A 94 1.18 20.85 -12.46
C TRP A 94 2.19 20.93 -11.31
N SER A 95 1.76 20.87 -10.07
CA SER A 95 2.64 20.84 -8.90
C SER A 95 3.17 19.46 -8.57
N ALA A 96 2.74 18.41 -9.27
CA ALA A 96 3.06 17.04 -8.89
C ALA A 96 4.57 16.77 -8.81
N GLU A 97 5.01 16.14 -7.72
CA GLU A 97 6.40 15.76 -7.49
C GLU A 97 6.58 14.24 -7.40
N THR A 98 7.60 13.70 -8.08
CA THR A 98 7.90 12.25 -7.99
C THR A 98 8.33 11.80 -6.59
N SER A 99 8.69 12.73 -5.72
CA SER A 99 9.07 12.53 -4.32
C SER A 99 7.88 12.65 -3.36
N ASP A 100 6.75 13.19 -3.79
CA ASP A 100 5.52 13.17 -3.01
C ASP A 100 4.85 11.80 -3.19
N LEU A 101 4.43 11.20 -2.09
CA LEU A 101 3.93 9.83 -2.11
C LEU A 101 2.54 9.74 -2.75
N ASP A 102 1.69 10.75 -2.53
CA ASP A 102 0.35 10.80 -3.10
C ASP A 102 0.43 10.97 -4.62
N ASP A 103 1.21 11.95 -5.08
CA ASP A 103 1.46 12.18 -6.51
C ASP A 103 2.06 10.96 -7.21
N ALA A 104 3.00 10.28 -6.54
CA ALA A 104 3.65 9.10 -7.09
C ALA A 104 2.67 7.93 -7.27
N VAL A 105 1.81 7.66 -6.29
CA VAL A 105 0.83 6.57 -6.36
C VAL A 105 -0.31 6.91 -7.32
N ASP A 106 -0.77 8.16 -7.38
CA ASP A 106 -1.76 8.60 -8.37
C ASP A 106 -1.21 8.47 -9.79
N PHE A 107 0.06 8.84 -10.02
CA PHE A 107 0.75 8.62 -11.28
C PHE A 107 0.80 7.13 -11.66
N LEU A 108 1.12 6.23 -10.71
CA LEU A 108 1.09 4.78 -10.97
C LEU A 108 -0.31 4.32 -11.39
N GLY A 109 -1.35 4.85 -10.75
CA GLY A 109 -2.74 4.58 -11.10
C GLY A 109 -3.09 5.03 -12.52
N TRP A 110 -2.82 6.29 -12.83
CA TRP A 110 -3.02 6.85 -14.17
C TRP A 110 -2.24 6.06 -15.24
N ASN A 111 -0.97 5.76 -14.99
CA ASN A 111 -0.10 5.07 -15.93
C ASN A 111 -0.56 3.63 -16.18
N ALA A 112 -0.90 2.90 -15.12
CA ALA A 112 -1.39 1.54 -15.22
C ALA A 112 -2.74 1.50 -15.96
N GLU A 113 -3.68 2.39 -15.65
CA GLU A 113 -4.95 2.50 -16.36
C GLU A 113 -4.76 2.76 -17.86
N ARG A 114 -3.89 3.71 -18.21
CA ARG A 114 -3.51 4.02 -19.59
C ARG A 114 -2.92 2.80 -20.29
N ASN A 115 -1.94 2.15 -19.68
CA ASN A 115 -1.30 0.96 -20.26
C ASN A 115 -2.29 -0.20 -20.39
N ARG A 116 -3.20 -0.37 -19.43
CA ARG A 116 -4.28 -1.37 -19.48
C ARG A 116 -5.14 -1.20 -20.72
N LYS A 117 -5.54 0.04 -21.04
CA LYS A 117 -6.32 0.36 -22.24
C LYS A 117 -5.51 0.16 -23.53
N LEU A 118 -4.29 0.72 -23.59
CA LEU A 118 -3.45 0.69 -24.79
C LEU A 118 -3.01 -0.73 -25.18
N LEU A 119 -2.73 -1.57 -24.19
CA LEU A 119 -2.16 -2.91 -24.37
C LEU A 119 -3.18 -4.03 -24.09
N ASN A 120 -4.44 -3.68 -23.81
CA ASN A 120 -5.49 -4.62 -23.42
C ASN A 120 -5.08 -5.56 -22.27
N LEU A 121 -4.42 -5.00 -21.24
CA LEU A 121 -3.96 -5.80 -20.11
C LEU A 121 -5.10 -6.09 -19.13
N LYS A 122 -5.01 -7.24 -18.47
CA LYS A 122 -5.77 -7.54 -17.26
C LYS A 122 -4.95 -7.15 -16.03
N TRP A 123 -5.62 -6.71 -14.97
CA TRP A 123 -5.00 -6.35 -13.69
C TRP A 123 -4.11 -7.45 -13.07
N SER A 124 -4.37 -8.71 -13.41
CA SER A 124 -3.56 -9.86 -12.98
C SER A 124 -2.21 -9.98 -13.69
N GLN A 125 -1.93 -9.17 -14.72
CA GLN A 125 -0.69 -9.25 -15.50
C GLN A 125 0.36 -8.27 -14.95
N THR A 126 0.76 -8.45 -13.69
CA THR A 126 1.69 -7.55 -12.98
C THR A 126 3.01 -7.35 -13.72
N GLU A 127 3.61 -8.42 -14.24
CA GLU A 127 4.86 -8.35 -15.02
C GLU A 127 4.72 -7.40 -16.23
N ALA A 128 3.59 -7.50 -16.94
CA ALA A 128 3.31 -6.65 -18.09
C ALA A 128 3.15 -5.18 -17.70
N PHE A 129 2.51 -4.88 -16.56
CA PHE A 129 2.41 -3.52 -16.04
C PHE A 129 3.79 -2.96 -15.69
N TYR A 130 4.62 -3.73 -15.00
CA TYR A 130 5.98 -3.31 -14.66
C TYR A 130 6.80 -3.00 -15.93
N LEU A 131 6.80 -3.92 -16.90
CA LEU A 131 7.56 -3.73 -18.14
C LEU A 131 7.04 -2.54 -18.95
N ALA A 132 5.72 -2.38 -19.09
CA ALA A 132 5.13 -1.25 -19.80
C ALA A 132 5.40 0.09 -19.09
N TYR A 133 5.43 0.11 -17.75
CA TYR A 133 5.82 1.28 -16.96
C TYR A 133 7.29 1.65 -17.16
N ARG A 134 8.20 0.66 -17.13
CA ARG A 134 9.66 0.88 -17.22
C ARG A 134 10.18 1.15 -18.63
N LEU A 135 9.50 0.64 -19.65
CA LEU A 135 9.91 0.76 -21.06
C LEU A 135 8.99 1.66 -21.90
N GLY A 136 7.79 1.96 -21.39
CA GLY A 136 6.70 2.51 -22.18
C GLY A 136 5.92 1.43 -22.96
N PRO A 137 4.65 1.68 -23.30
CA PRO A 137 3.77 0.70 -23.93
C PRO A 137 4.23 0.28 -25.33
N GLY A 138 4.83 1.19 -26.11
CA GLY A 138 5.32 0.90 -27.45
C GLY A 138 6.48 -0.11 -27.47
N ALA A 139 7.50 0.13 -26.64
CA ALA A 139 8.65 -0.77 -26.53
C ALA A 139 8.27 -2.13 -25.92
N TYR A 140 7.36 -2.13 -24.94
CA TYR A 140 6.77 -3.37 -24.43
C TYR A 140 6.09 -4.18 -25.54
N ASN A 141 5.22 -3.54 -26.33
CA ASN A 141 4.49 -4.19 -27.42
C ASN A 141 5.42 -4.69 -28.55
N GLN A 142 6.55 -4.03 -28.77
CA GLN A 142 7.60 -4.47 -29.69
C GLN A 142 8.46 -5.61 -29.16
N GLY A 143 8.33 -5.98 -27.88
CA GLY A 143 9.10 -7.07 -27.27
C GLY A 143 10.53 -6.67 -26.85
N VAL A 144 10.81 -5.38 -26.64
CA VAL A 144 12.15 -4.87 -26.24
C VAL A 144 12.60 -5.43 -24.89
N HIS A 145 11.67 -5.89 -24.06
CA HIS A 145 11.96 -6.54 -22.77
C HIS A 145 12.62 -7.91 -22.92
N LYS A 146 12.50 -8.57 -24.08
CA LYS A 146 12.94 -9.96 -24.24
C LYS A 146 14.47 -10.07 -24.14
N GLY A 147 14.94 -10.92 -23.23
CA GLY A 147 16.35 -11.24 -23.07
C GLY A 147 17.18 -10.18 -22.33
N ILE A 148 16.52 -9.22 -21.66
CA ILE A 148 17.19 -8.26 -20.77
C ILE A 148 16.80 -8.50 -19.32
N TRP A 149 17.59 -7.95 -18.40
CA TRP A 149 17.43 -8.14 -16.95
C TRP A 149 16.06 -7.68 -16.40
N LEU A 150 15.34 -6.81 -17.13
CA LEU A 150 14.03 -6.32 -16.71
C LEU A 150 12.95 -7.41 -16.64
N GLU A 151 13.04 -8.51 -17.42
CA GLU A 151 12.10 -9.63 -17.28
C GLU A 151 12.20 -10.27 -15.89
N GLN A 152 13.41 -10.43 -15.37
CA GLN A 152 13.61 -11.00 -14.04
C GLN A 152 13.14 -10.06 -12.93
N GLU A 153 13.28 -8.74 -13.13
CA GLU A 153 12.74 -7.77 -12.18
C GLU A 153 11.21 -7.74 -12.23
N ALA A 154 10.61 -7.88 -13.41
CA ALA A 154 9.16 -7.99 -13.56
C ALA A 154 8.59 -9.19 -12.78
N VAL A 155 9.27 -10.34 -12.84
CA VAL A 155 8.91 -11.54 -12.05
C VAL A 155 9.00 -11.25 -10.56
N ARG A 156 10.09 -10.64 -10.07
CA ARG A 156 10.23 -10.26 -8.65
C ARG A 156 9.13 -9.31 -8.17
N VAL A 157 8.73 -8.37 -9.03
CA VAL A 157 7.62 -7.44 -8.74
C VAL A 157 6.29 -8.18 -8.69
N ALA A 158 6.06 -9.15 -9.58
CA ALA A 158 4.87 -9.99 -9.54
C ALA A 158 4.79 -10.85 -8.27
N GLU A 159 5.89 -11.50 -7.88
CA GLU A 159 5.98 -12.27 -6.63
C GLU A 159 5.67 -11.38 -5.40
N ARG A 160 6.18 -10.15 -5.39
CA ARG A 160 5.90 -9.19 -4.31
C ARG A 160 4.43 -8.78 -4.30
N ALA A 161 3.83 -8.53 -5.47
CA ALA A 161 2.42 -8.21 -5.58
C ALA A 161 1.53 -9.36 -5.10
N ASP A 162 1.90 -10.61 -5.36
CA ASP A 162 1.15 -11.77 -4.87
C ASP A 162 1.23 -11.91 -3.34
N GLY A 163 2.40 -11.61 -2.76
CA GLY A 163 2.57 -11.48 -1.31
C GLY A 163 1.66 -10.40 -0.71
N TYR A 164 1.69 -9.18 -1.27
CA TYR A 164 0.79 -8.11 -0.85
C TYR A 164 -0.68 -8.47 -1.02
N ALA A 165 -1.05 -9.13 -2.12
CA ALA A 165 -2.43 -9.57 -2.33
C ALA A 165 -2.89 -10.52 -1.21
N THR A 166 -2.01 -11.43 -0.78
CA THR A 166 -2.28 -12.38 0.30
C THR A 166 -2.45 -11.66 1.64
N ASP A 167 -1.51 -10.79 2.00
CA ASP A 167 -1.54 -10.03 3.25
C ASP A 167 -2.79 -9.15 3.34
N LEU A 168 -3.13 -8.45 2.26
CA LEU A 168 -4.28 -7.52 2.21
C LEU A 168 -5.63 -8.22 2.35
N THR A 169 -5.71 -9.55 2.24
CA THR A 169 -6.94 -10.28 2.58
C THR A 169 -7.27 -10.26 4.06
N GLN A 170 -6.26 -10.00 4.92
CA GLN A 170 -6.42 -9.97 6.37
C GLN A 170 -6.84 -8.57 6.88
N CYS A 171 -6.51 -7.51 6.13
CA CYS A 171 -6.83 -6.12 6.47
C CYS A 171 -7.48 -5.36 5.29
N PRO A 172 -8.59 -5.87 4.71
CA PRO A 172 -9.19 -5.29 3.50
C PRO A 172 -9.60 -3.83 3.68
N GLU A 173 -10.05 -3.43 4.87
CA GLU A 173 -10.46 -2.07 5.22
C GLU A 173 -9.35 -1.03 5.06
N LEU A 174 -8.08 -1.43 5.18
CA LEU A 174 -6.95 -0.52 4.97
C LEU A 174 -6.80 -0.11 3.51
N VAL A 175 -7.37 -0.85 2.57
CA VAL A 175 -7.22 -0.60 1.12
C VAL A 175 -8.54 -0.48 0.37
N GLN A 176 -9.68 -0.50 1.08
CA GLN A 176 -10.96 -0.16 0.46
C GLN A 176 -11.01 1.34 0.17
N PRO A 177 -11.58 1.75 -0.97
CA PRO A 177 -11.86 3.16 -1.22
C PRO A 177 -12.62 3.77 -0.05
N ASN A 178 -12.16 4.91 0.45
CA ASN A 178 -12.96 5.69 1.40
C ASN A 178 -14.28 6.04 0.68
N THR A 179 -15.42 5.72 1.30
CA THR A 179 -16.76 5.92 0.72
C THR A 179 -17.48 7.15 1.29
N TRP A 180 -16.90 7.86 2.25
CA TRP A 180 -17.61 8.89 3.01
C TRP A 180 -16.94 10.28 3.03
N GLU A 181 -15.77 10.47 2.43
CA GLU A 181 -15.01 11.72 2.60
C GLU A 181 -14.27 12.18 1.32
N TRP A 182 -14.76 13.28 0.72
CA TRP A 182 -14.02 14.25 -0.13
C TRP A 182 -13.78 14.01 -1.63
N GLN A 183 -14.19 12.89 -2.24
CA GLN A 183 -14.09 12.65 -3.70
C GLN A 183 -14.74 13.72 -4.62
N ARG A 184 -15.38 14.75 -4.07
CA ARG A 184 -16.13 15.78 -4.78
C ARG A 184 -15.59 17.21 -4.67
N LEU A 185 -14.66 17.53 -3.76
CA LEU A 185 -14.37 18.93 -3.42
C LEU A 185 -13.04 19.51 -3.97
N TRP A 186 -12.13 18.69 -4.51
CA TRP A 186 -10.81 19.17 -4.97
C TRP A 186 -10.50 18.95 -6.46
N ARG A 187 -11.46 18.53 -7.29
CA ARG A 187 -11.27 18.47 -8.76
C ARG A 187 -11.51 19.82 -9.48
N TRP A 188 -11.78 20.91 -8.75
CA TRP A 188 -12.16 22.24 -9.30
C TRP A 188 -11.48 23.45 -8.62
N PHE A 189 -10.51 23.22 -7.72
CA PHE A 189 -9.57 24.24 -7.20
C PHE A 189 -8.16 23.73 -7.43
#